data_AF-A0A1B8EH35-F1
#
_entry.id   AF-A0A1B8EH35-F1
#
_cell.length_a   1.000
_cell.length_b   1.000
_cell.length_c   1.000
_cell.angle_alpha   90.00
_cell.angle_beta   90.00
_cell.angle_gamma   90.00
#
_symmetry.space_group_name_H-M   'P 1'
#
loop_
_entity.id
_entity.type
_entity.pdbx_description
1 polymer ?
#
loop_
_entity_poly.entity_id
_entity_poly.type
_entity_poly.pdbx_seq_one_letter_code
_entity_poly.pdbx_strand_id
1 'polypeptide(L)'
;MPYIPRCTADEYIKAIAHHSQQSSAKSLYPGEIYDTLKRFLEQRSMLSAAKPTSSDFAWLISPTQLVHQVSSDKQSLSENNKHRERSEGFTDPEPCIEALRSNIETSNPQVLFLRGHPSPDWLSSIGAFCYVDPELFRWFIRYRMGPGGDYHFDSATSVMSNIFRFKFYTIGAKNYWSRSLQTEVDVLRRKAASELQKYQTELRGNWSLKPGESIVRNFHVLDERHSVIEQEIVVSIFEIGKTWMAIACTDAGFDLTQGPRGPWSQDGAEPLPITLLPIVQYKPRCALKSRSINEGTIRPERGKNTQSLAIFPEGYGRGLDWPLAKVDRYHVLSDILRLAAFSQKQLLNILGEKIMTEASPLSLTKENPTLANLLYFRDILQDQLSNTLYILQLTNGRTQTLQSGRRPTIPISTHQRCAADQAMAEVHSLFQDLYSQ
;
A
#
# COMPACT_ATOMS: atom_id res chain seq x y z
N MET A 1 -18.91 17.14 -21.37
CA MET A 1 -17.91 18.20 -21.15
C MET A 1 -16.59 17.49 -20.96
N PRO A 2 -15.61 17.70 -21.84
CA PRO A 2 -14.31 17.05 -21.73
C PRO A 2 -13.60 17.49 -20.45
N TYR A 3 -12.88 16.58 -19.81
CA TYR A 3 -12.06 16.93 -18.64
C TYR A 3 -10.76 17.60 -19.11
N ILE A 4 -10.50 18.81 -18.63
CA ILE A 4 -9.29 19.58 -18.95
C ILE A 4 -8.41 19.66 -17.70
N PRO A 5 -7.16 19.17 -17.75
CA PRO A 5 -6.20 19.30 -16.65
C PRO A 5 -5.97 20.76 -16.25
N ARG A 6 -5.71 21.00 -14.96
CA ARG A 6 -5.49 22.35 -14.43
C ARG A 6 -4.09 22.91 -14.72
N CYS A 7 -3.12 22.03 -14.87
CA CYS A 7 -1.75 22.40 -15.15
C CYS A 7 -1.07 21.30 -15.98
N THR A 8 0.04 21.67 -16.59
CA THR A 8 0.98 20.75 -17.23
C THR A 8 1.92 20.12 -16.20
N ALA A 9 2.60 19.03 -16.57
CA ALA A 9 3.60 18.38 -15.72
C ALA A 9 4.72 19.37 -15.30
N ASP A 10 5.17 20.24 -16.21
CA ASP A 10 6.23 21.20 -15.91
C ASP A 10 5.77 22.31 -14.97
N GLU A 11 4.52 22.78 -15.11
CA GLU A 11 3.92 23.73 -14.17
C GLU A 11 3.75 23.12 -12.78
N TYR A 12 3.34 21.86 -12.70
CA TYR A 12 3.23 21.12 -11.43
C TYR A 12 4.58 21.00 -10.72
N ILE A 13 5.63 20.61 -11.45
CA ILE A 13 7.00 20.53 -10.92
C ILE A 13 7.49 21.91 -10.46
N LYS A 14 7.28 22.96 -11.27
CA LYS A 14 7.67 24.34 -10.93
C LYS A 14 6.95 24.86 -9.69
N ALA A 15 5.67 24.53 -9.52
CA ALA A 15 4.89 24.93 -8.34
C ALA A 15 5.45 24.30 -7.06
N ILE A 16 5.75 22.99 -7.08
CA ILE A 16 6.38 22.28 -5.95
C ILE A 16 7.77 22.86 -5.67
N ALA A 17 8.57 23.07 -6.72
CA ALA A 17 9.90 23.63 -6.59
C ALA A 17 9.88 25.04 -5.98
N HIS A 18 8.95 25.89 -6.42
CA HIS A 18 8.77 27.23 -5.87
C HIS A 18 8.35 27.19 -4.40
N HIS A 19 7.36 26.36 -4.05
CA HIS A 19 6.91 26.26 -2.66
C HIS A 19 8.03 25.72 -1.76
N SER A 20 8.84 24.76 -2.23
CA SER A 20 9.95 24.19 -1.45
C SER A 20 11.02 25.19 -1.01
N GLN A 21 11.10 26.35 -1.67
CA GLN A 21 12.02 27.44 -1.35
C GLN A 21 11.44 28.44 -0.34
N GLN A 22 10.17 28.32 0.02
CA GLN A 22 9.52 29.20 1.00
C GLN A 22 9.97 28.80 2.40
N SER A 23 10.79 29.65 3.02
CA SER A 23 11.28 29.38 4.36
C SER A 23 10.29 29.76 5.45
N SER A 24 10.45 29.15 6.63
CA SER A 24 9.71 29.54 7.84
C SER A 24 9.86 31.02 8.21
N ALA A 25 10.92 31.69 7.77
CA ALA A 25 11.12 33.13 7.95
C ALA A 25 10.28 34.00 7.00
N LYS A 26 9.75 33.43 5.91
CA LYS A 26 9.04 34.16 4.84
C LYS A 26 7.58 33.75 4.67
N SER A 27 7.19 32.60 5.20
CA SER A 27 5.85 32.03 5.05
C SER A 27 5.41 31.33 6.33
N LEU A 28 4.12 31.45 6.68
CA LEU A 28 3.48 30.62 7.70
C LEU A 28 3.30 29.17 7.23
N TYR A 29 3.49 28.91 5.94
CA TYR A 29 3.48 27.61 5.32
C TYR A 29 4.89 27.33 4.76
N PRO A 30 5.84 26.93 5.62
CA PRO A 30 7.18 26.57 5.20
C PRO A 30 7.11 25.38 4.24
N GLY A 31 7.84 25.47 3.13
CA GLY A 31 7.85 24.46 2.09
C GLY A 31 9.07 23.54 2.11
N GLU A 32 10.03 23.76 3.02
CA GLU A 32 11.29 22.98 3.08
C GLU A 32 11.04 21.46 3.15
N ILE A 33 9.89 21.05 3.67
CA ILE A 33 9.42 19.66 3.72
C ILE A 33 9.32 18.99 2.33
N TYR A 34 9.13 19.78 1.27
CA TYR A 34 9.00 19.29 -0.10
C TYR A 34 10.33 19.19 -0.86
N ASP A 35 11.47 19.53 -0.25
CA ASP A 35 12.78 19.54 -0.94
C ASP A 35 13.16 18.15 -1.51
N THR A 36 12.86 17.07 -0.79
CA THR A 36 13.07 15.70 -1.29
C THR A 36 12.22 15.41 -2.53
N LEU A 37 10.95 15.83 -2.53
CA LEU A 37 10.04 15.65 -3.66
C LEU A 37 10.45 16.51 -4.85
N LYS A 38 10.82 17.76 -4.62
CA LYS A 38 11.38 18.64 -5.66
C LYS A 38 12.56 17.96 -6.35
N ARG A 39 13.58 17.56 -5.59
CA ARG A 39 14.80 16.94 -6.16
C ARG A 39 14.48 15.68 -6.93
N PHE A 40 13.54 14.87 -6.44
CA PHE A 40 13.06 13.68 -7.14
C PHE A 40 12.43 14.03 -8.50
N LEU A 41 11.52 15.00 -8.53
CA LEU A 41 10.81 15.39 -9.76
C LEU A 41 11.72 16.07 -10.78
N GLU A 42 12.72 16.83 -10.34
CA GLU A 42 13.69 17.50 -11.23
C GLU A 42 14.62 16.51 -11.97
N GLN A 43 14.74 15.26 -11.49
CA GLN A 43 15.51 14.21 -12.16
C GLN A 43 14.92 13.78 -13.52
N ARG A 44 13.68 14.19 -13.82
CA ARG A 44 13.00 13.97 -15.11
C ARG A 44 13.86 14.36 -16.32
N SER A 45 14.64 15.44 -16.20
CA SER A 45 15.48 15.95 -17.29
C SER A 45 16.67 15.06 -17.65
N MET A 46 17.04 14.10 -16.79
CA MET A 46 18.26 13.29 -16.91
C MET A 46 18.01 11.84 -17.40
N LEU A 47 16.78 11.33 -17.31
CA LEU A 47 16.49 9.87 -17.39
C LEU A 47 15.62 9.44 -18.58
N SER A 48 15.39 10.30 -19.58
CA SER A 48 14.54 10.08 -20.77
C SER A 48 14.95 8.91 -21.71
N ALA A 49 15.88 8.03 -21.30
CA ALA A 49 16.45 6.97 -22.15
C ALA A 49 16.22 5.52 -21.66
N ALA A 50 15.65 5.29 -20.48
CA ALA A 50 15.42 3.93 -20.01
C ALA A 50 14.08 3.38 -20.52
N LYS A 51 14.13 2.39 -21.43
CA LYS A 51 12.92 1.68 -21.89
C LYS A 51 12.17 1.07 -20.68
N PRO A 52 10.84 1.18 -20.63
CA PRO A 52 10.06 0.59 -19.55
C PRO A 52 10.24 -0.93 -19.53
N THR A 53 10.34 -1.49 -18.33
CA THR A 53 10.17 -2.93 -18.10
C THR A 53 8.78 -3.34 -18.60
N SER A 54 8.64 -4.51 -19.24
CA SER A 54 7.36 -4.93 -19.86
C SER A 54 6.25 -5.32 -18.85
N SER A 55 6.38 -4.90 -17.60
CA SER A 55 5.49 -5.23 -16.49
C SER A 55 4.77 -3.97 -16.02
N ASP A 56 3.45 -4.08 -15.86
CA ASP A 56 2.58 -2.97 -15.48
C ASP A 56 3.03 -2.32 -14.17
N PHE A 57 3.27 -1.01 -14.21
CA PHE A 57 3.59 -0.21 -13.04
C PHE A 57 2.32 0.23 -12.30
N ALA A 58 1.33 0.69 -13.07
CA ALA A 58 0.08 1.21 -12.54
C ALA A 58 -1.10 0.28 -12.84
N TRP A 59 -2.10 0.28 -11.95
CA TRP A 59 -3.36 -0.47 -12.12
C TRP A 59 -4.55 0.45 -11.90
N LEU A 60 -5.40 0.59 -12.91
CA LEU A 60 -6.65 1.36 -12.82
C LEU A 60 -7.82 0.40 -12.61
N ILE A 61 -8.63 0.69 -11.61
CA ILE A 61 -9.83 -0.07 -11.29
C ILE A 61 -11.04 0.87 -11.30
N SER A 62 -12.07 0.51 -12.06
CA SER A 62 -13.33 1.24 -12.15
C SER A 62 -14.53 0.29 -12.30
N PRO A 63 -15.75 0.73 -11.96
CA PRO A 63 -16.94 -0.06 -12.18
C PRO A 63 -17.21 -0.20 -13.67
N THR A 64 -17.58 -1.41 -14.07
CA THR A 64 -17.84 -1.69 -15.48
C THR A 64 -19.18 -1.13 -15.87
N GLN A 65 -19.19 -0.32 -16.93
CA GLN A 65 -20.43 0.15 -17.52
C GLN A 65 -21.19 -1.05 -18.11
N LEU A 66 -22.43 -1.23 -17.68
CA LEU A 66 -23.43 -1.95 -18.45
C LEU A 66 -23.62 -1.15 -19.75
N VAL A 67 -22.95 -1.57 -20.82
CA VAL A 67 -23.33 -1.14 -22.16
C VAL A 67 -24.74 -1.68 -22.38
N HIS A 68 -25.74 -0.81 -22.33
CA HIS A 68 -27.03 -1.08 -22.95
C HIS A 68 -26.77 -1.23 -24.46
N GLN A 69 -26.50 -2.46 -24.91
CA GLN A 69 -26.59 -2.78 -26.33
C GLN A 69 -28.07 -2.68 -26.73
N VAL A 70 -28.39 -1.61 -27.44
CA VAL A 70 -29.66 -1.46 -28.14
C VAL A 70 -29.49 -2.05 -29.55
N SER A 71 -30.31 -3.08 -29.83
CA SER A 71 -30.56 -3.78 -31.13
C SER A 71 -29.44 -4.69 -31.67
N SER A 72 -29.68 -5.85 -32.28
CA SER A 72 -30.89 -6.59 -32.66
C SER A 72 -30.50 -8.08 -32.80
N ASP A 73 -31.40 -8.97 -32.40
CA ASP A 73 -31.53 -10.38 -32.84
C ASP A 73 -30.30 -11.29 -32.88
N LYS A 74 -30.12 -12.09 -31.81
CA LYS A 74 -30.44 -13.54 -31.81
C LYS A 74 -30.01 -14.19 -30.49
N GLN A 75 -30.87 -15.08 -30.02
CA GLN A 75 -30.80 -15.91 -28.81
C GLN A 75 -29.40 -16.43 -28.44
N SER A 76 -28.95 -16.07 -27.24
CA SER A 76 -28.31 -17.02 -26.31
C SER A 76 -28.57 -16.55 -24.88
N LEU A 77 -29.48 -17.24 -24.20
CA LEU A 77 -29.74 -17.11 -22.76
C LEU A 77 -28.48 -17.53 -22.00
N SER A 78 -27.74 -16.53 -21.52
CA SER A 78 -26.72 -16.66 -20.49
C SER A 78 -26.87 -15.47 -19.55
N GLU A 79 -27.80 -15.58 -18.60
CA GLU A 79 -27.98 -14.66 -17.47
C GLU A 79 -26.81 -14.74 -16.47
N ASN A 80 -25.56 -14.57 -16.93
CA ASN A 80 -24.37 -14.74 -16.09
C ASN A 80 -23.42 -13.53 -16.05
N ASN A 81 -23.77 -12.38 -16.65
CA ASN A 81 -22.95 -11.17 -16.62
C ASN A 81 -23.38 -10.21 -15.50
N LYS A 82 -23.23 -10.60 -14.23
CA LYS A 82 -23.29 -9.67 -13.10
C LYS A 82 -21.87 -9.20 -12.73
N HIS A 83 -21.62 -7.90 -12.95
CA HIS A 83 -20.53 -7.07 -12.41
C HIS A 83 -19.11 -7.62 -12.58
N ARG A 84 -18.57 -7.57 -13.80
CA ARG A 84 -17.15 -7.88 -14.04
C ARG A 84 -16.37 -6.57 -14.04
N GLU A 85 -15.79 -6.14 -12.92
CA GLU A 85 -14.96 -4.93 -12.82
C GLU A 85 -13.87 -4.85 -13.90
N ARG A 86 -13.54 -3.62 -14.31
CA ARG A 86 -12.46 -3.36 -15.25
C ARG A 86 -11.19 -3.04 -14.45
N SER A 87 -10.23 -3.95 -14.50
CA SER A 87 -8.89 -3.79 -13.94
C SER A 87 -7.90 -3.79 -15.10
N GLU A 88 -7.19 -2.68 -15.27
CA GLU A 88 -6.25 -2.44 -16.38
C GLU A 88 -4.87 -2.08 -15.85
N GLY A 89 -3.84 -2.77 -16.37
CA GLY A 89 -2.44 -2.48 -16.08
C GLY A 89 -1.83 -1.53 -17.11
N PHE A 90 -0.89 -0.69 -16.67
CA PHE A 90 -0.19 0.29 -17.52
C PHE A 90 1.30 0.34 -17.21
N THR A 91 2.13 0.34 -18.26
CA THR A 91 3.58 0.57 -18.20
C THR A 91 3.96 2.04 -18.29
N ASP A 92 3.13 2.82 -19.00
CA ASP A 92 3.39 4.23 -19.35
C ASP A 92 2.25 5.15 -18.89
N PRO A 93 2.56 6.41 -18.53
CA PRO A 93 1.57 7.34 -17.99
C PRO A 93 0.55 7.80 -19.03
N GLU A 94 0.90 7.94 -20.31
CA GLU A 94 0.00 8.48 -21.34
C GLU A 94 -1.23 7.59 -21.57
N PRO A 95 -1.10 6.27 -21.84
CA PRO A 95 -2.28 5.40 -21.98
C PRO A 95 -3.12 5.35 -20.70
N CYS A 96 -2.47 5.42 -19.53
CA CYS A 96 -3.16 5.49 -18.24
C CYS A 96 -4.00 6.78 -18.13
N ILE A 97 -3.45 7.93 -18.52
CA ILE A 97 -4.13 9.22 -18.50
C ILE A 97 -5.36 9.22 -19.42
N GLU A 98 -5.28 8.60 -20.58
CA GLU A 98 -6.43 8.47 -21.49
C GLU A 98 -7.55 7.62 -20.86
N ALA A 99 -7.20 6.50 -20.23
CA ALA A 99 -8.17 5.68 -19.49
C ALA A 99 -8.80 6.43 -18.32
N LEU A 100 -7.99 7.17 -17.54
CA LEU A 100 -8.47 8.03 -16.47
C LEU A 100 -9.44 9.09 -16.98
N ARG A 101 -9.11 9.76 -18.09
CA ARG A 101 -9.96 10.78 -18.70
C ARG A 101 -11.32 10.20 -19.08
N SER A 102 -11.33 9.03 -19.73
CA SER A 102 -12.57 8.34 -20.13
C SER A 102 -13.48 8.05 -18.93
N ASN A 103 -12.92 7.57 -17.81
CA ASN A 103 -13.67 7.32 -16.58
C ASN A 103 -14.20 8.62 -15.93
N ILE A 104 -13.40 9.69 -15.93
CA ILE A 104 -13.82 10.99 -15.38
C ILE A 104 -14.97 11.58 -16.19
N GLU A 105 -14.87 11.54 -17.52
CA GLU A 105 -15.91 12.06 -18.43
C GLU A 105 -17.22 11.29 -18.31
N THR A 106 -17.13 9.99 -18.06
CA THR A 106 -18.28 9.13 -17.79
C THR A 106 -18.76 9.19 -16.33
N SER A 107 -18.13 10.02 -15.49
CA SER A 107 -18.47 10.19 -14.07
C SER A 107 -18.45 8.87 -13.29
N ASN A 108 -17.50 8.00 -13.62
CA ASN A 108 -17.27 6.74 -12.93
C ASN A 108 -16.28 6.93 -11.79
N PRO A 109 -16.56 6.41 -10.58
CA PRO A 109 -15.56 6.37 -9.52
C PRO A 109 -14.39 5.46 -9.92
N GLN A 110 -13.17 5.79 -9.49
CA GLN A 110 -11.99 5.02 -9.88
C GLN A 110 -10.89 5.02 -8.84
N VAL A 111 -10.10 3.95 -8.82
CA VAL A 111 -8.94 3.77 -7.96
C VAL A 111 -7.72 3.46 -8.83
N LEU A 112 -6.67 4.26 -8.71
CA LEU A 112 -5.39 4.07 -9.37
C LEU A 112 -4.35 3.59 -8.36
N PHE A 113 -3.78 2.41 -8.57
CA PHE A 113 -2.62 1.95 -7.82
C PHE A 113 -1.34 2.27 -8.56
N LEU A 114 -0.35 2.84 -7.88
CA LEU A 114 1.03 2.97 -8.35
C LEU A 114 1.90 2.03 -7.51
N ARG A 115 2.66 1.13 -8.14
CA ARG A 115 3.39 0.06 -7.43
C ARG A 115 4.90 0.28 -7.38
N GLY A 116 5.51 0.00 -6.23
CA GLY A 116 6.95 0.05 -6.04
C GLY A 116 7.54 1.46 -6.21
N HIS A 117 8.82 1.53 -6.53
CA HIS A 117 9.52 2.79 -6.80
C HIS A 117 8.87 3.53 -7.98
N PRO A 118 8.39 4.77 -7.82
CA PRO A 118 7.85 5.52 -8.94
C PRO A 118 8.95 6.08 -9.85
N SER A 119 8.61 6.45 -11.08
CA SER A 119 9.44 7.35 -11.87
C SER A 119 9.02 8.82 -11.67
N PRO A 120 9.94 9.79 -11.87
CA PRO A 120 9.57 11.21 -11.90
C PRO A 120 8.50 11.54 -12.94
N ASP A 121 8.53 10.88 -14.10
CA ASP A 121 7.52 11.02 -15.16
C ASP A 121 6.14 10.58 -14.69
N TRP A 122 6.04 9.43 -14.02
CA TRP A 122 4.77 8.94 -13.47
C TRP A 122 4.18 9.92 -12.45
N LEU A 123 4.98 10.38 -11.49
CA LEU A 123 4.47 11.30 -10.46
C LEU A 123 4.10 12.67 -11.02
N SER A 124 4.91 13.23 -11.94
CA SER A 124 4.63 14.54 -12.53
C SER A 124 3.44 14.51 -13.48
N SER A 125 3.32 13.49 -14.33
CA SER A 125 2.21 13.35 -15.28
C SER A 125 0.87 13.11 -14.58
N ILE A 126 0.81 12.14 -13.63
CA ILE A 126 -0.41 11.88 -12.86
C ILE A 126 -0.71 13.04 -11.91
N GLY A 127 0.32 13.60 -11.27
CA GLY A 127 0.20 14.76 -10.38
C GLY A 127 -0.44 15.96 -11.05
N ALA A 128 0.03 16.32 -12.25
CA ALA A 128 -0.52 17.42 -13.03
C ALA A 128 -1.92 17.11 -13.58
N PHE A 129 -2.11 15.92 -14.15
CA PHE A 129 -3.39 15.53 -14.75
C PHE A 129 -4.53 15.55 -13.74
N CYS A 130 -4.31 14.98 -12.56
CA CYS A 130 -5.30 14.91 -11.49
C CYS A 130 -5.28 16.11 -10.53
N TYR A 131 -4.31 17.03 -10.69
CA TYR A 131 -4.05 18.12 -9.74
C TYR A 131 -3.89 17.62 -8.29
N VAL A 132 -3.05 16.59 -8.14
CA VAL A 132 -2.85 15.86 -6.87
C VAL A 132 -2.14 16.75 -5.86
N ASP A 133 -2.59 16.69 -4.60
CA ASP A 133 -1.88 17.29 -3.48
C ASP A 133 -0.45 16.71 -3.37
N PRO A 134 0.60 17.54 -3.47
CA PRO A 134 1.99 17.09 -3.36
C PRO A 134 2.30 16.31 -2.07
N GLU A 135 1.52 16.49 -1.00
CA GLU A 135 1.64 15.70 0.23
C GLU A 135 1.56 14.20 -0.03
N LEU A 136 0.69 13.73 -0.94
CA LEU A 136 0.58 12.30 -1.27
C LEU A 136 1.94 11.75 -1.71
N PHE A 137 2.60 12.44 -2.63
CA PHE A 137 3.87 12.01 -3.18
C PHE A 137 5.02 12.20 -2.20
N ARG A 138 4.98 13.27 -1.37
CA ARG A 138 5.93 13.47 -0.28
C ARG A 138 5.92 12.28 0.69
N TRP A 139 4.73 11.85 1.13
CA TRP A 139 4.58 10.67 1.98
C TRP A 139 5.05 9.39 1.29
N PHE A 140 4.69 9.22 0.01
CA PHE A 140 5.06 8.03 -0.73
C PHE A 140 6.58 7.85 -0.85
N ILE A 141 7.33 8.89 -1.22
CA ILE A 141 8.78 8.80 -1.44
C ILE A 141 9.62 8.98 -0.18
N ARG A 142 9.00 9.01 1.00
CA ARG A 142 9.64 9.28 2.29
C ARG A 142 10.80 8.34 2.64
N TYR A 143 10.88 7.17 2.03
CA TYR A 143 12.04 6.27 2.15
C TYR A 143 13.34 6.90 1.65
N ARG A 144 13.27 8.00 0.87
CA ARG A 144 14.43 8.81 0.46
C ARG A 144 14.81 9.89 1.47
N MET A 145 14.06 10.06 2.55
CA MET A 145 14.39 11.05 3.59
C MET A 145 15.40 10.48 4.60
N GLY A 146 16.26 11.36 5.12
CA GLY A 146 17.23 11.03 6.16
C GLY A 146 16.59 10.65 7.49
N PRO A 147 17.27 9.87 8.35
CA PRO A 147 16.84 9.67 9.72
C PRO A 147 16.68 11.03 10.40
N GLY A 148 15.57 11.27 11.08
CA GLY A 148 15.33 12.58 11.71
C GLY A 148 14.53 13.57 10.87
N GLY A 149 14.40 13.35 9.56
CA GLY A 149 13.79 14.32 8.63
C GLY A 149 12.28 14.52 8.80
N ASP A 150 11.58 13.60 9.47
CA ASP A 150 10.12 13.56 9.53
C ASP A 150 9.50 13.91 10.90
N TYR A 151 10.26 13.83 12.00
CA TYR A 151 9.70 13.90 13.36
C TYR A 151 9.02 15.23 13.71
N HIS A 152 9.16 16.25 12.85
CA HIS A 152 8.61 17.59 13.07
C HIS A 152 7.44 17.95 12.14
N PHE A 153 7.07 17.07 11.20
CA PHE A 153 6.17 17.42 10.08
C PHE A 153 4.99 16.47 9.88
N ASP A 154 4.72 15.58 10.85
CA ASP A 154 3.45 14.87 10.92
C ASP A 154 2.34 15.88 11.19
N SER A 155 1.59 16.26 10.15
CA SER A 155 0.39 17.07 10.31
C SER A 155 -0.66 16.28 11.10
N ALA A 156 -1.46 16.98 11.91
CA ALA A 156 -2.53 16.34 12.65
C ALA A 156 -3.46 15.57 11.69
N THR A 157 -3.81 14.35 12.07
CA THR A 157 -4.66 13.44 11.28
C THR A 157 -6.02 14.04 10.93
N SER A 158 -6.50 15.00 11.72
CA SER A 158 -7.72 15.76 11.46
C SER A 158 -7.64 16.70 10.25
N VAL A 159 -6.44 17.20 9.92
CA VAL A 159 -6.22 18.12 8.79
C VAL A 159 -5.98 17.34 7.49
N MET A 160 -5.30 16.19 7.57
CA MET A 160 -5.05 15.27 6.45
C MET A 160 -6.23 14.34 6.14
N SER A 161 -7.46 14.86 6.14
CA SER A 161 -8.70 14.06 6.07
C SER A 161 -8.91 13.25 4.77
N ASN A 162 -8.04 13.43 3.78
CA ASN A 162 -8.07 12.76 2.48
C ASN A 162 -6.86 11.86 2.22
N ILE A 163 -5.81 11.88 3.05
CA ILE A 163 -4.59 11.07 2.87
C ILE A 163 -4.46 10.06 4.01
N PHE A 164 -4.39 8.78 3.65
CA PHE A 164 -4.39 7.65 4.57
C PHE A 164 -3.11 6.84 4.40
N ARG A 165 -2.56 6.36 5.51
CA ARG A 165 -1.34 5.54 5.51
C ARG A 165 -1.62 4.19 6.16
N PHE A 166 -1.19 3.12 5.52
CA PHE A 166 -1.42 1.76 6.02
C PHE A 166 -0.11 0.99 5.99
N LYS A 167 0.30 0.46 7.15
CA LYS A 167 1.43 -0.46 7.25
C LYS A 167 0.99 -1.90 7.00
N PHE A 168 1.84 -2.65 6.31
CA PHE A 168 1.68 -4.06 5.98
C PHE A 168 2.92 -4.84 6.37
N TYR A 169 2.69 -6.08 6.82
CA TYR A 169 3.75 -6.99 7.25
C TYR A 169 3.74 -8.25 6.40
N THR A 170 4.90 -8.58 5.82
CA THR A 170 5.12 -9.84 5.11
C THR A 170 6.09 -10.69 5.92
N ILE A 171 5.68 -11.90 6.29
CA ILE A 171 6.52 -12.83 7.04
C ILE A 171 7.43 -13.58 6.06
N GLY A 172 8.73 -13.54 6.29
CA GLY A 172 9.71 -14.40 5.64
C GLY A 172 9.95 -15.65 6.49
N ALA A 173 10.02 -16.81 5.85
CA ALA A 173 10.29 -18.09 6.50
C ALA A 173 11.50 -18.80 5.86
N LYS A 174 12.35 -19.39 6.70
CA LYS A 174 13.48 -20.24 6.31
C LYS A 174 13.29 -21.64 6.92
N ASN A 175 13.59 -22.68 6.13
CA ASN A 175 13.47 -24.07 6.57
C ASN A 175 14.69 -24.53 7.40
N TYR A 176 14.91 -23.95 8.58
CA TYR A 176 15.92 -24.46 9.51
C TYR A 176 15.41 -25.67 10.31
N TRP A 177 16.26 -26.68 10.45
CA TRP A 177 15.93 -27.93 11.16
C TRP A 177 16.17 -27.82 12.67
N SER A 178 17.16 -27.02 13.09
CA SER A 178 17.53 -26.80 14.50
C SER A 178 17.18 -25.39 14.99
N ARG A 179 17.09 -25.20 16.30
CA ARG A 179 17.01 -23.88 16.95
C ARG A 179 18.42 -23.33 17.08
N SER A 180 18.63 -22.08 16.69
CA SER A 180 19.91 -21.39 16.85
C SER A 180 20.13 -20.93 18.29
N LEU A 181 21.40 -20.76 18.66
CA LEU A 181 21.77 -20.13 19.93
C LEU A 181 21.39 -18.64 19.88
N GLN A 182 21.09 -18.04 21.03
CA GLN A 182 20.72 -16.62 21.07
C GLN A 182 21.81 -15.71 20.46
N THR A 183 23.07 -16.02 20.72
CA THR A 183 24.21 -15.28 20.19
C THR A 183 24.23 -15.27 18.65
N GLU A 184 23.78 -16.35 18.01
CA GLU A 184 23.64 -16.43 16.55
C GLU A 184 22.49 -15.54 16.07
N VAL A 185 21.34 -15.56 16.76
CA VAL A 185 20.20 -14.68 16.44
C VAL A 185 20.59 -13.21 16.57
N ASP A 186 21.36 -12.85 17.59
CA ASP A 186 21.85 -11.47 17.77
C ASP A 186 22.88 -11.06 16.71
N VAL A 187 23.69 -12.01 16.20
CA VAL A 187 24.54 -11.78 15.03
C VAL A 187 23.69 -11.54 13.78
N LEU A 188 22.65 -12.36 13.55
CA LEU A 188 21.73 -12.18 12.43
C LEU A 188 21.01 -10.82 12.49
N ARG A 189 20.52 -10.41 13.67
CA ARG A 189 19.88 -9.10 13.87
C ARG A 189 20.83 -7.95 13.58
N ARG A 190 22.08 -8.00 14.08
CA ARG A 190 23.08 -6.95 13.81
C ARG A 190 23.46 -6.88 12.33
N LYS A 191 23.65 -8.04 11.69
CA LYS A 191 23.93 -8.11 10.26
C LYS A 191 22.78 -7.51 9.45
N ALA A 192 21.54 -7.95 9.73
CA ALA A 192 20.36 -7.47 9.04
C ALA A 192 20.14 -5.96 9.22
N ALA A 193 20.36 -5.43 10.44
CA ALA A 193 20.28 -4.00 10.70
C ALA A 193 21.33 -3.20 9.91
N SER A 194 22.57 -3.71 9.82
CA SER A 194 23.63 -3.08 9.02
C SER A 194 23.33 -3.10 7.52
N GLU A 195 22.83 -4.22 7.01
CA GLU A 195 22.41 -4.36 5.61
C GLU A 195 21.20 -3.46 5.28
N LEU A 196 20.22 -3.37 6.17
CA LEU A 196 19.09 -2.46 6.03
C LEU A 196 19.54 -0.99 6.05
N GLN A 197 20.46 -0.62 6.94
CA GLN A 197 20.99 0.74 7.01
C GLN A 197 21.75 1.11 5.73
N LYS A 198 22.53 0.18 5.18
CA LYS A 198 23.22 0.33 3.90
C LYS A 198 22.19 0.54 2.77
N TYR A 199 21.22 -0.36 2.67
CA TYR A 199 20.11 -0.28 1.74
C TYR A 199 19.35 1.07 1.82
N GLN A 200 19.01 1.52 3.02
CA GLN A 200 18.32 2.81 3.20
C GLN A 200 19.21 4.00 2.81
N THR A 201 20.51 3.94 3.10
CA THR A 201 21.46 4.98 2.68
C THR A 201 21.54 5.07 1.16
N GLU A 202 21.51 3.92 0.52
CA GLU A 202 21.48 3.75 -0.92
C GLU A 202 20.18 4.31 -1.53
N LEU A 203 19.01 4.00 -0.97
CA LEU A 203 17.71 4.56 -1.38
C LEU A 203 17.65 6.10 -1.33
N ARG A 204 18.29 6.70 -0.32
CA ARG A 204 18.39 8.16 -0.15
C ARG A 204 19.29 8.81 -1.19
N GLY A 205 20.30 8.08 -1.66
CA GLY A 205 21.24 8.55 -2.68
C GLY A 205 20.68 8.47 -4.10
N ASN A 206 21.58 8.62 -5.08
CA ASN A 206 21.26 8.48 -6.51
C ASN A 206 21.26 7.01 -6.96
N TRP A 207 20.71 6.10 -6.15
CA TRP A 207 20.53 4.73 -6.58
C TRP A 207 19.59 4.69 -7.79
N SER A 208 20.03 4.04 -8.86
CA SER A 208 19.27 3.86 -10.09
C SER A 208 18.22 2.77 -9.93
N LEU A 209 17.22 3.02 -9.08
CA LEU A 209 16.08 2.10 -8.95
C LEU A 209 15.27 2.16 -10.23
N LYS A 210 14.81 1.00 -10.67
CA LYS A 210 13.90 0.93 -11.80
C LYS A 210 12.48 1.21 -11.32
N PRO A 211 11.65 1.90 -12.13
CA PRO A 211 10.24 2.05 -11.81
C PRO A 211 9.60 0.68 -11.57
N GLY A 212 8.81 0.55 -10.51
CA GLY A 212 8.17 -0.70 -10.11
C GLY A 212 8.98 -1.60 -9.18
N GLU A 213 10.26 -1.32 -8.88
CA GLU A 213 11.01 -2.09 -7.90
C GLU A 213 10.42 -1.95 -6.49
N SER A 214 10.27 -3.05 -5.76
CA SER A 214 9.73 -3.03 -4.40
C SER A 214 10.65 -2.29 -3.43
N ILE A 215 10.03 -1.50 -2.55
CA ILE A 215 10.70 -0.80 -1.45
C ILE A 215 10.41 -1.54 -0.15
N VAL A 216 11.42 -1.64 0.72
CA VAL A 216 11.28 -2.19 2.08
C VAL A 216 11.56 -1.08 3.08
N ARG A 217 10.60 -0.76 3.95
CA ARG A 217 10.73 0.31 4.94
C ARG A 217 11.53 -0.16 6.14
N ASN A 218 11.23 -1.37 6.61
CA ASN A 218 11.86 -1.97 7.77
C ASN A 218 11.99 -3.49 7.61
N PHE A 219 12.92 -4.08 8.37
CA PHE A 219 13.16 -5.52 8.37
C PHE A 219 13.50 -6.00 9.78
N HIS A 220 12.74 -6.99 10.25
CA HIS A 220 12.92 -7.59 11.57
C HIS A 220 13.37 -9.05 11.45
N VAL A 221 14.30 -9.46 12.30
CA VAL A 221 14.70 -10.86 12.46
C VAL A 221 14.15 -11.34 13.79
N LEU A 222 13.11 -12.18 13.73
CA LEU A 222 12.44 -12.69 14.93
C LEU A 222 13.28 -13.79 15.56
N ASP A 223 13.68 -14.76 14.74
CA ASP A 223 14.52 -15.91 15.09
C ASP A 223 15.31 -16.37 13.85
N GLU A 224 15.94 -17.55 13.89
CA GLU A 224 16.69 -18.10 12.74
C GLU A 224 15.81 -18.51 11.56
N ARG A 225 14.51 -18.71 11.80
CA ARG A 225 13.53 -19.20 10.83
C ARG A 225 12.68 -18.08 10.26
N HIS A 226 12.46 -17.01 11.00
CA HIS A 226 11.42 -16.03 10.70
C HIS A 226 11.97 -14.61 10.69
N SER A 227 11.62 -13.91 9.62
CA SER A 227 11.83 -12.47 9.47
C SER A 227 10.52 -11.79 9.08
N VAL A 228 10.49 -10.47 9.21
CA VAL A 228 9.32 -9.65 8.87
C VAL A 228 9.78 -8.48 8.03
N ILE A 229 9.09 -8.25 6.91
CA ILE A 229 9.27 -7.11 6.02
C ILE A 229 8.11 -6.14 6.26
N GLU A 230 8.43 -4.88 6.50
CA GLU A 230 7.46 -3.79 6.63
C GLU A 230 7.39 -2.96 5.34
N GLN A 231 6.17 -2.69 4.89
CA GLN A 231 5.84 -1.89 3.71
C GLN A 231 4.63 -0.99 3.98
N GLU A 232 4.48 0.08 3.23
CA GLU A 232 3.37 1.02 3.34
C GLU A 232 2.52 1.09 2.05
N ILE A 233 1.23 1.42 2.22
CA ILE A 233 0.39 2.04 1.20
C ILE A 233 0.00 3.44 1.67
N VAL A 234 0.17 4.43 0.80
CA VAL A 234 -0.35 5.79 0.99
C VAL A 234 -1.49 6.02 0.00
N VAL A 235 -2.67 6.37 0.50
CA VAL A 235 -3.88 6.57 -0.33
C VAL A 235 -4.35 8.01 -0.20
N SER A 236 -4.59 8.70 -1.32
CA SER A 236 -5.32 9.98 -1.34
C SER A 236 -6.66 9.83 -2.04
N ILE A 237 -7.73 10.37 -1.46
CA ILE A 237 -9.09 10.35 -2.04
C ILE A 237 -9.59 11.78 -2.25
N PHE A 238 -9.96 12.13 -3.49
CA PHE A 238 -10.36 13.49 -3.83
C PHE A 238 -11.43 13.52 -4.94
N GLU A 239 -12.11 14.66 -5.05
CA GLU A 239 -13.09 14.91 -6.10
C GLU A 239 -12.39 15.35 -7.39
N ILE A 240 -12.83 14.83 -8.54
CA ILE A 240 -12.31 15.17 -9.86
C ILE A 240 -13.44 15.20 -10.88
N GLY A 241 -13.67 16.38 -11.48
CA GLY A 241 -14.81 16.59 -12.38
C GLY A 241 -16.15 16.42 -11.65
N LYS A 242 -16.92 15.38 -12.04
CA LYS A 242 -18.24 15.03 -11.45
C LYS A 242 -18.21 13.71 -10.67
N THR A 243 -17.03 13.18 -10.41
CA THR A 243 -16.81 11.91 -9.72
C THR A 243 -15.69 12.08 -8.69
N TRP A 244 -15.37 11.01 -7.97
CA TRP A 244 -14.20 10.95 -7.10
C TRP A 244 -13.17 9.95 -7.64
N MET A 245 -11.93 10.14 -7.20
CA MET A 245 -10.82 9.26 -7.49
C MET A 245 -10.01 8.99 -6.23
N ALA A 246 -9.46 7.78 -6.13
CA ALA A 246 -8.43 7.45 -5.18
C ALA A 246 -7.11 7.14 -5.91
N ILE A 247 -5.99 7.65 -5.40
CA ILE A 247 -4.64 7.25 -5.81
C ILE A 247 -4.00 6.53 -4.63
N ALA A 248 -3.63 5.27 -4.82
CA ALA A 248 -2.99 4.41 -3.83
C ALA A 248 -1.56 4.07 -4.27
N CYS A 249 -0.58 4.64 -3.59
CA CYS A 249 0.83 4.38 -3.82
C CYS A 249 1.30 3.28 -2.88
N THR A 250 1.79 2.15 -3.40
CA THR A 250 2.25 1.01 -2.61
C THR A 250 3.74 0.77 -2.78
N ASP A 251 4.43 0.46 -1.69
CA ASP A 251 5.84 0.07 -1.72
C ASP A 251 6.08 -1.27 -2.43
N ALA A 252 5.07 -2.14 -2.55
CA ALA A 252 5.21 -3.45 -3.17
C ALA A 252 4.94 -3.39 -4.68
N GLY A 253 5.99 -3.65 -5.47
CA GLY A 253 5.93 -3.76 -6.92
C GLY A 253 6.45 -5.10 -7.40
N PHE A 254 7.63 -5.13 -8.03
CA PHE A 254 8.22 -6.36 -8.53
C PHE A 254 8.76 -7.25 -7.39
N ASP A 255 8.98 -8.53 -7.70
CA ASP A 255 9.51 -9.49 -6.74
C ASP A 255 10.80 -8.94 -6.08
N LEU A 256 10.91 -9.08 -4.75
CA LEU A 256 12.06 -8.59 -4.00
C LEU A 256 13.39 -9.19 -4.47
N THR A 257 13.37 -10.35 -5.14
CA THR A 257 14.59 -10.94 -5.72
C THR A 257 15.07 -10.23 -6.98
N GLN A 258 14.23 -9.42 -7.62
CA GLN A 258 14.55 -8.67 -8.84
C GLN A 258 15.05 -7.26 -8.55
N GLY A 259 14.83 -6.78 -7.33
CA GLY A 259 15.13 -5.43 -6.90
C GLY A 259 16.51 -5.28 -6.24
N PRO A 260 16.74 -4.12 -5.60
CA PRO A 260 17.93 -3.88 -4.78
C PRO A 260 18.10 -4.93 -3.68
N ARG A 261 19.36 -5.32 -3.45
CA ARG A 261 19.70 -6.27 -2.39
C ARG A 261 19.50 -5.63 -1.02
N GLY A 262 19.08 -6.45 -0.07
CA GLY A 262 18.95 -6.08 1.34
C GLY A 262 18.98 -7.34 2.21
N PRO A 263 18.64 -7.24 3.50
CA PRO A 263 18.68 -8.39 4.42
C PRO A 263 17.69 -9.52 4.08
N TRP A 264 16.73 -9.27 3.18
CA TRP A 264 15.85 -10.29 2.59
C TRP A 264 16.48 -11.03 1.40
N SER A 265 17.60 -10.54 0.88
CA SER A 265 18.30 -11.08 -0.28
C SER A 265 19.36 -12.09 0.14
N GLN A 266 19.58 -13.12 -0.67
CA GLN A 266 20.65 -14.08 -0.43
C GLN A 266 21.99 -13.50 -0.86
N ASP A 267 22.92 -13.38 0.08
CA ASP A 267 24.36 -13.39 -0.22
C ASP A 267 24.96 -14.69 0.34
N GLY A 268 25.90 -15.27 -0.41
CA GLY A 268 26.74 -16.46 -0.15
C GLY A 268 26.65 -17.26 1.16
N ALA A 269 26.76 -18.59 1.01
CA ALA A 269 26.93 -19.65 2.03
C ALA A 269 25.75 -19.99 2.96
N GLU A 270 24.68 -19.20 3.00
CA GLU A 270 23.44 -19.59 3.70
C GLU A 270 22.65 -20.63 2.88
N PRO A 271 22.35 -21.82 3.43
CA PRO A 271 21.88 -22.96 2.64
C PRO A 271 20.45 -22.83 2.10
N LEU A 272 19.61 -21.90 2.60
CA LEU A 272 18.18 -21.86 2.27
C LEU A 272 17.64 -20.43 2.04
N PRO A 273 16.87 -20.20 0.95
CA PRO A 273 16.23 -18.92 0.68
C PRO A 273 15.12 -18.61 1.67
N ILE A 274 14.96 -17.32 1.99
CA ILE A 274 13.75 -16.81 2.63
C ILE A 274 12.60 -17.00 1.63
N THR A 275 11.55 -17.68 2.08
CA THR A 275 10.28 -17.81 1.38
C THR A 275 9.31 -16.81 1.98
N LEU A 276 8.73 -15.94 1.16
CA LEU A 276 7.71 -14.98 1.64
C LEU A 276 6.36 -15.67 1.77
N LEU A 277 5.79 -15.61 2.97
CA LEU A 277 4.48 -16.17 3.25
C LEU A 277 3.37 -15.21 2.78
N PRO A 278 2.26 -15.74 2.22
CA PRO A 278 1.16 -14.92 1.77
C PRO A 278 0.38 -14.32 2.95
N ILE A 279 -0.21 -13.14 2.72
CA ILE A 279 -1.20 -12.58 3.65
C ILE A 279 -2.50 -13.37 3.50
N VAL A 280 -2.80 -14.21 4.49
CA VAL A 280 -3.96 -15.11 4.47
C VAL A 280 -5.18 -14.33 4.94
N GLN A 281 -6.09 -14.08 4.00
CA GLN A 281 -7.34 -13.38 4.28
C GLN A 281 -8.49 -14.38 4.38
N TYR A 282 -9.25 -14.32 5.48
CA TYR A 282 -10.50 -15.03 5.58
C TYR A 282 -11.60 -14.27 4.83
N LYS A 283 -12.25 -14.95 3.89
CA LYS A 283 -13.48 -14.46 3.23
C LYS A 283 -14.52 -15.59 3.27
N PRO A 284 -15.70 -15.37 3.88
CA PRO A 284 -16.71 -16.41 4.03
C PRO A 284 -17.06 -17.08 2.69
N ARG A 285 -16.96 -18.41 2.68
CA ARG A 285 -17.24 -19.27 1.53
C ARG A 285 -16.39 -18.94 0.29
N CYS A 286 -15.22 -18.32 0.46
CA CYS A 286 -14.27 -17.99 -0.61
C CYS A 286 -14.00 -19.18 -1.54
N ALA A 287 -13.61 -20.33 -0.94
CA ALA A 287 -13.32 -21.54 -1.69
C ALA A 287 -14.52 -22.05 -2.51
N LEU A 288 -15.75 -21.88 -1.99
CA LEU A 288 -16.99 -22.30 -2.66
C LEU A 288 -17.44 -21.34 -3.77
N LYS A 289 -16.89 -20.13 -3.79
CA LYS A 289 -17.21 -19.09 -4.80
C LYS A 289 -16.25 -19.12 -5.99
N SER A 290 -15.23 -19.98 -5.98
CA SER A 290 -14.32 -20.15 -7.11
C SER A 290 -15.08 -20.76 -8.29
N ARG A 291 -15.45 -19.93 -9.27
CA ARG A 291 -16.22 -20.34 -10.45
C ARG A 291 -15.36 -20.93 -11.58
N SER A 292 -14.14 -21.37 -11.30
CA SER A 292 -13.31 -22.06 -12.30
C SER A 292 -12.46 -23.16 -11.66
N ILE A 293 -13.03 -24.34 -11.48
CA ILE A 293 -12.28 -25.60 -11.60
C ILE A 293 -12.13 -25.89 -13.11
N ASN A 294 -11.73 -24.88 -13.88
CA ASN A 294 -11.30 -25.06 -15.26
C ASN A 294 -9.78 -24.98 -15.21
N GLU A 295 -9.16 -26.15 -15.13
CA GLU A 295 -7.79 -26.39 -15.55
C GLU A 295 -7.59 -25.72 -16.92
N GLY A 296 -6.60 -24.84 -17.08
CA GLY A 296 -6.27 -24.38 -18.44
C GLY A 296 -5.72 -22.97 -18.62
N THR A 297 -5.46 -22.19 -17.58
CA THR A 297 -4.58 -21.02 -17.73
C THR A 297 -3.55 -21.03 -16.62
N ILE A 298 -2.44 -21.75 -16.88
CA ILE A 298 -1.18 -21.58 -16.18
C ILE A 298 -0.78 -20.12 -16.40
N ARG A 299 -1.18 -19.22 -15.47
CA ARG A 299 -0.57 -17.91 -15.38
C ARG A 299 0.93 -18.15 -15.17
N PRO A 300 1.83 -17.38 -15.81
CA PRO A 300 3.26 -17.56 -15.61
C PRO A 300 3.54 -17.57 -14.11
N GLU A 301 4.23 -18.61 -13.64
CA GLU A 301 4.61 -18.75 -12.24
C GLU A 301 5.32 -17.46 -11.83
N ARG A 302 4.67 -16.64 -10.99
CA ARG A 302 5.36 -15.53 -10.34
C ARG A 302 6.40 -16.12 -9.40
N GLY A 303 7.50 -15.41 -9.24
CA GLY A 303 8.59 -15.85 -8.38
C GLY A 303 8.09 -16.22 -6.99
N LYS A 304 8.73 -17.22 -6.37
CA LYS A 304 8.39 -17.75 -5.04
C LYS A 304 8.38 -16.69 -3.93
N ASN A 305 8.88 -15.48 -4.20
CA ASN A 305 9.01 -14.36 -3.27
C ASN A 305 8.18 -13.13 -3.69
N THR A 306 7.11 -13.33 -4.46
CA THR A 306 6.15 -12.24 -4.72
C THR A 306 5.29 -11.96 -3.49
N GLN A 307 5.37 -10.73 -3.00
CA GLN A 307 4.59 -10.26 -1.85
C GLN A 307 3.09 -10.19 -2.19
N SER A 308 2.21 -10.51 -1.23
CA SER A 308 0.76 -10.39 -1.45
C SER A 308 0.34 -8.97 -1.82
N LEU A 309 1.03 -7.97 -1.25
CA LEU A 309 0.79 -6.55 -1.52
C LEU A 309 1.08 -6.15 -2.99
N ALA A 310 2.06 -6.80 -3.64
CA ALA A 310 2.38 -6.56 -5.05
C ALA A 310 1.26 -7.03 -5.99
N ILE A 311 0.55 -8.09 -5.62
CA ILE A 311 -0.54 -8.69 -6.41
C ILE A 311 -1.88 -8.01 -6.10
N PHE A 312 -2.00 -7.40 -4.93
CA PHE A 312 -3.26 -6.84 -4.42
C PHE A 312 -4.00 -5.93 -5.42
N PRO A 313 -3.34 -5.00 -6.15
CA PRO A 313 -4.05 -4.14 -7.11
C PRO A 313 -4.80 -4.89 -8.23
N GLU A 314 -4.34 -6.07 -8.63
CA GLU A 314 -4.92 -6.89 -9.70
C GLU A 314 -6.19 -7.64 -9.25
N GLY A 315 -6.27 -7.87 -7.93
CA GLY A 315 -7.42 -8.50 -7.27
C GLY A 315 -8.36 -7.49 -6.61
N TYR A 316 -7.95 -6.23 -6.55
CA TYR A 316 -8.69 -5.16 -5.89
C TYR A 316 -10.04 -4.91 -6.57
N GLY A 317 -11.05 -4.55 -5.78
CA GLY A 317 -12.37 -4.24 -6.29
C GLY A 317 -13.32 -5.43 -6.35
N ARG A 318 -12.83 -6.69 -6.41
CA ARG A 318 -13.66 -7.90 -6.56
C ARG A 318 -14.67 -8.15 -5.44
N GLY A 319 -14.46 -7.52 -4.29
CA GLY A 319 -15.37 -7.57 -3.15
C GLY A 319 -16.07 -6.24 -2.87
N LEU A 320 -15.78 -5.20 -3.66
CA LEU A 320 -16.20 -3.83 -3.39
C LEU A 320 -17.59 -3.57 -3.98
N ASP A 321 -18.49 -3.04 -3.17
CA ASP A 321 -19.79 -2.57 -3.66
C ASP A 321 -19.61 -1.20 -4.31
N TRP A 322 -19.46 -1.17 -5.63
CA TRP A 322 -19.29 0.07 -6.39
C TRP A 322 -20.49 1.04 -6.32
N PRO A 323 -21.75 0.57 -6.39
CA PRO A 323 -22.90 1.41 -6.06
C PRO A 323 -22.77 2.11 -4.71
N LEU A 324 -22.30 1.39 -3.68
CA LEU A 324 -22.02 1.97 -2.37
C LEU A 324 -20.83 2.93 -2.40
N ALA A 325 -19.73 2.56 -3.05
CA ALA A 325 -18.54 3.39 -3.17
C ALA A 325 -18.82 4.71 -3.92
N LYS A 326 -19.74 4.71 -4.88
CA LYS A 326 -20.18 5.92 -5.57
C LYS A 326 -20.81 6.94 -4.61
N VAL A 327 -21.47 6.45 -3.56
CA VAL A 327 -22.10 7.27 -2.52
C VAL A 327 -21.13 7.61 -1.40
N ASP A 328 -20.37 6.62 -0.93
CA ASP A 328 -19.37 6.74 0.12
C ASP A 328 -18.00 6.36 -0.43
N ARG A 329 -17.26 7.38 -0.88
CA ARG A 329 -15.93 7.25 -1.48
C ARG A 329 -14.93 6.52 -0.59
N TYR A 330 -15.09 6.57 0.73
CA TYR A 330 -14.16 5.92 1.64
C TYR A 330 -14.46 4.42 1.83
N HIS A 331 -15.55 3.90 1.24
CA HIS A 331 -15.79 2.46 1.16
C HIS A 331 -14.66 1.72 0.44
N VAL A 332 -13.95 2.39 -0.48
CA VAL A 332 -12.77 1.84 -1.17
C VAL A 332 -11.63 1.43 -0.23
N LEU A 333 -11.56 2.06 0.95
CA LEU A 333 -10.54 1.73 1.94
C LEU A 333 -10.82 0.41 2.66
N SER A 334 -12.05 -0.13 2.59
CA SER A 334 -12.43 -1.34 3.32
C SER A 334 -11.56 -2.55 3.00
N ASP A 335 -11.28 -2.79 1.71
CA ASP A 335 -10.42 -3.89 1.27
C ASP A 335 -8.95 -3.67 1.67
N ILE A 336 -8.46 -2.42 1.65
CA ILE A 336 -7.10 -2.06 2.08
C ILE A 336 -6.94 -2.28 3.59
N LEU A 337 -7.90 -1.77 4.37
CA LEU A 337 -7.97 -1.93 5.82
C LEU A 337 -8.06 -3.39 6.24
N ARG A 338 -8.89 -4.18 5.53
CA ARG A 338 -9.02 -5.61 5.77
C ARG A 338 -7.69 -6.33 5.52
N LEU A 339 -7.01 -6.07 4.40
CA LEU A 339 -5.69 -6.66 4.12
C LEU A 339 -4.68 -6.26 5.20
N ALA A 340 -4.66 -4.98 5.62
CA ALA A 340 -3.76 -4.48 6.66
C ALA A 340 -4.00 -5.21 7.99
N ALA A 341 -5.27 -5.34 8.41
CA ALA A 341 -5.66 -6.06 9.62
C ALA A 341 -5.21 -7.53 9.60
N PHE A 342 -5.38 -8.24 8.47
CA PHE A 342 -4.91 -9.62 8.35
C PHE A 342 -3.38 -9.73 8.44
N SER A 343 -2.64 -8.80 7.82
CA SER A 343 -1.18 -8.79 7.91
C SER A 343 -0.67 -8.54 9.33
N GLN A 344 -1.32 -7.62 10.07
CA GLN A 344 -1.02 -7.34 11.47
C GLN A 344 -1.38 -8.52 12.36
N LYS A 345 -2.53 -9.17 12.14
CA LYS A 345 -2.93 -10.37 12.88
C LYS A 345 -1.93 -11.50 12.70
N GLN A 346 -1.43 -11.72 11.48
CA GLN A 346 -0.38 -12.72 11.24
C GLN A 346 0.91 -12.40 12.00
N LEU A 347 1.33 -11.14 12.03
CA LEU A 347 2.47 -10.70 12.83
C LEU A 347 2.24 -10.93 14.34
N LEU A 348 1.08 -10.58 14.88
CA LEU A 348 0.75 -10.82 16.28
C LEU A 348 0.74 -12.32 16.63
N ASN A 349 0.20 -13.16 15.74
CA ASN A 349 0.18 -14.61 15.94
C ASN A 349 1.61 -15.18 16.06
N ILE A 350 2.52 -14.78 15.17
CA ILE A 350 3.91 -15.26 15.24
C ILE A 350 4.62 -14.70 16.47
N LEU A 351 4.49 -13.39 16.77
CA LEU A 351 5.09 -12.80 17.97
C LEU A 351 4.56 -13.46 19.24
N GLY A 352 3.26 -13.74 19.31
CA GLY A 352 2.65 -14.46 20.44
C GLY A 352 3.26 -15.86 20.63
N GLU A 353 3.44 -16.63 19.56
CA GLU A 353 4.10 -17.94 19.62
C GLU A 353 5.56 -17.81 20.11
N LYS A 354 6.31 -16.81 19.62
CA LYS A 354 7.70 -16.58 20.05
C LYS A 354 7.78 -16.15 21.50
N ILE A 355 6.93 -15.23 21.94
CA ILE A 355 6.89 -14.77 23.34
C ILE A 355 6.55 -15.95 24.27
N MET A 356 5.58 -16.78 23.92
CA MET A 356 5.22 -17.96 24.72
C MET A 356 6.37 -18.98 24.78
N THR A 357 7.11 -19.15 23.69
CA THR A 357 8.28 -20.02 23.63
C THR A 357 9.41 -19.50 24.52
N GLU A 358 9.65 -18.19 24.52
CA GLU A 358 10.64 -17.55 25.40
C GLU A 358 10.18 -17.54 26.87
N ALA A 359 8.89 -17.39 27.16
CA ALA A 359 8.35 -17.42 28.52
C ALA A 359 8.22 -18.83 29.13
N SER A 360 8.40 -19.89 28.32
CA SER A 360 8.23 -21.28 28.76
C SER A 360 9.29 -21.70 29.78
N PRO A 361 8.90 -22.35 30.91
CA PRO A 361 9.85 -22.86 31.90
C PRO A 361 10.88 -23.84 31.35
N LEU A 362 10.53 -24.56 30.27
CA LEU A 362 11.44 -25.51 29.61
C LEU A 362 12.58 -24.80 28.88
N SER A 363 12.37 -23.55 28.43
CA SER A 363 13.40 -22.72 27.80
C SER A 363 14.43 -22.21 28.81
N LEU A 364 14.10 -22.12 30.11
CA LEU A 364 15.03 -21.70 31.17
C LEU A 364 16.15 -22.73 31.44
N THR A 365 15.98 -23.98 30.99
CA THR A 365 16.93 -25.07 31.25
C THR A 365 17.95 -25.28 30.12
N LYS A 366 17.71 -24.70 28.93
CA LYS A 366 18.58 -24.78 27.76
C LYS A 366 18.88 -23.35 27.30
N GLU A 367 19.95 -22.77 27.83
CA GLU A 367 20.47 -21.45 27.46
C GLU A 367 19.38 -20.37 27.32
N ASN A 368 19.05 -19.83 28.49
CA ASN A 368 18.10 -18.76 28.81
C ASN A 368 17.35 -18.08 27.66
N PRO A 369 15.99 -18.05 27.71
CA PRO A 369 15.25 -17.01 27.02
C PRO A 369 15.80 -15.65 27.44
N THR A 370 16.27 -14.87 26.48
CA THR A 370 16.92 -13.62 26.82
C THR A 370 15.89 -12.52 26.92
N LEU A 371 15.95 -11.76 28.02
CA LEU A 371 15.25 -10.49 28.14
C LEU A 371 15.43 -9.62 26.88
N ALA A 372 16.56 -9.74 26.18
CA ALA A 372 16.82 -9.12 24.88
C ALA A 372 15.77 -9.47 23.80
N ASN A 373 15.33 -10.73 23.68
CA ASN A 373 14.25 -11.11 22.76
C ASN A 373 12.93 -10.44 23.13
N LEU A 374 12.57 -10.44 24.41
CA LEU A 374 11.33 -9.84 24.87
C LEU A 374 11.33 -8.32 24.67
N LEU A 375 12.46 -7.65 24.90
CA LEU A 375 12.64 -6.23 24.60
C LEU A 375 12.53 -5.96 23.08
N TYR A 376 13.16 -6.80 22.26
CA TYR A 376 13.07 -6.70 20.81
C TYR A 376 11.62 -6.85 20.31
N PHE A 377 10.87 -7.84 20.82
CA PHE A 377 9.47 -8.03 20.47
C PHE A 377 8.58 -6.90 20.98
N ARG A 378 8.85 -6.36 22.18
CA ARG A 378 8.14 -5.19 22.72
C ARG A 378 8.27 -3.99 21.77
N ASP A 379 9.46 -3.73 21.24
CA ASP A 379 9.66 -2.57 20.36
C ASP A 379 8.86 -2.72 19.04
N ILE A 380 8.75 -3.94 18.50
CA ILE A 380 7.88 -4.25 17.35
C ILE A 380 6.40 -4.02 17.71
N LEU A 381 5.96 -4.50 18.88
CA LEU A 381 4.58 -4.34 19.36
C LEU A 381 4.22 -2.88 19.62
N GLN A 382 5.15 -2.05 20.10
CA GLN A 382 4.92 -0.62 20.31
C GLN A 382 4.68 0.12 18.99
N ASP A 383 5.40 -0.25 17.92
CA ASP A 383 5.13 0.28 16.58
C ASP A 383 3.75 -0.18 16.06
N GLN A 384 3.39 -1.47 16.26
CA GLN A 384 2.05 -1.98 15.92
C GLN A 384 0.94 -1.22 16.62
N LEU A 385 1.11 -0.97 17.92
CA LEU A 385 0.12 -0.30 18.75
C LEU A 385 -0.12 1.12 18.27
N SER A 386 0.96 1.85 17.97
CA SER A 386 0.88 3.22 17.45
C SER A 386 0.13 3.28 16.11
N ASN A 387 0.42 2.34 15.21
CA ASN A 387 -0.26 2.22 13.92
C ASN A 387 -1.74 1.82 14.06
N THR A 388 -2.05 0.87 14.96
CA THR A 388 -3.42 0.43 15.23
C THR A 388 -4.26 1.57 15.82
N LEU A 389 -3.69 2.34 16.74
CA LEU A 389 -4.32 3.54 17.30
C LEU A 389 -4.61 4.59 16.22
N TYR A 390 -3.68 4.84 15.32
CA TYR A 390 -3.89 5.71 14.17
C TYR A 390 -5.08 5.25 13.32
N ILE A 391 -5.16 3.95 13.00
CA ILE A 391 -6.29 3.40 12.21
C ILE A 391 -7.61 3.51 12.98
N LEU A 392 -7.62 3.20 14.28
CA LEU A 392 -8.82 3.32 15.13
C LEU A 392 -9.32 4.78 15.17
N GLN A 393 -8.42 5.75 15.30
CA GLN A 393 -8.76 7.17 15.25
C GLN A 393 -9.37 7.56 13.91
N LEU A 394 -8.82 7.08 12.79
CA LEU A 394 -9.38 7.32 11.46
C LEU A 394 -10.81 6.75 11.33
N THR A 395 -11.03 5.53 11.79
CA THR A 395 -12.34 4.89 11.73
C THR A 395 -13.38 5.56 12.64
N ASN A 396 -12.98 6.03 13.83
CA ASN A 396 -13.84 6.75 14.78
C ASN A 396 -14.15 8.18 14.33
N GLY A 397 -13.17 8.90 13.80
CA GLY A 397 -13.34 10.25 13.26
C GLY A 397 -14.33 10.27 12.09
N ARG A 398 -14.40 9.18 11.32
CA ARG A 398 -15.36 9.01 10.22
C ARG A 398 -16.80 8.83 10.69
N THR A 399 -17.04 8.02 11.71
CA THR A 399 -18.37 7.90 12.31
C THR A 399 -18.91 9.26 12.78
N GLN A 400 -18.04 10.18 13.21
CA GLN A 400 -18.42 11.53 13.62
C GLN A 400 -18.57 12.51 12.44
N THR A 401 -17.75 12.42 11.39
CA THR A 401 -17.85 13.31 10.20
C THR A 401 -19.02 12.94 9.30
N LEU A 402 -19.41 11.66 9.20
CA LEU A 402 -20.65 11.23 8.54
C LEU A 402 -21.91 11.72 9.28
N GLN A 403 -21.82 11.95 10.59
CA GLN A 403 -22.92 12.50 11.41
C GLN A 403 -23.01 14.03 11.36
N SER A 404 -21.93 14.74 11.01
CA SER A 404 -21.84 16.20 11.13
C SER A 404 -21.62 16.97 9.80
N GLY A 405 -21.34 16.30 8.68
CA GLY A 405 -20.97 16.95 7.41
C GLY A 405 -21.97 16.80 6.25
N ARG A 406 -22.42 17.95 5.72
CA ARG A 406 -23.12 18.25 4.43
C ARG A 406 -24.00 17.16 3.78
N ARG A 407 -25.28 17.54 3.59
CA ARG A 407 -26.26 16.82 2.74
C ARG A 407 -25.62 16.36 1.42
N PRO A 408 -25.56 15.05 1.15
CA PRO A 408 -25.20 14.56 -0.17
C PRO A 408 -26.21 15.06 -1.19
N THR A 409 -25.72 15.51 -2.35
CA THR A 409 -26.53 15.97 -3.50
C THR A 409 -27.37 14.85 -4.13
N ILE A 410 -27.14 13.61 -3.71
CA ILE A 410 -27.91 12.41 -4.08
C ILE A 410 -28.59 11.90 -2.81
N PRO A 411 -29.92 11.68 -2.81
CA PRO A 411 -30.60 11.09 -1.67
C PRO A 411 -30.04 9.67 -1.45
N ILE A 412 -29.25 9.51 -0.40
CA ILE A 412 -28.75 8.19 -0.01
C ILE A 412 -29.91 7.40 0.57
N SER A 413 -30.16 6.21 0.03
CA SER A 413 -31.13 5.31 0.65
C SER A 413 -30.65 4.91 2.05
N THR A 414 -31.55 4.84 3.03
CA THR A 414 -31.22 4.43 4.40
C THR A 414 -30.47 3.09 4.43
N HIS A 415 -30.78 2.20 3.49
CA HIS A 415 -30.13 0.91 3.30
C HIS A 415 -28.64 1.04 2.91
N GLN A 416 -28.29 1.97 2.01
CA GLN A 416 -26.89 2.18 1.60
C GLN A 416 -26.05 2.78 2.73
N ARG A 417 -26.59 3.75 3.50
CA ARG A 417 -25.89 4.25 4.70
C ARG A 417 -25.62 3.13 5.69
N CYS A 418 -26.65 2.34 6.01
CA CYS A 418 -26.53 1.23 6.93
C CYS A 418 -25.47 0.21 6.48
N ALA A 419 -25.39 -0.08 5.17
CA ALA A 419 -24.38 -0.98 4.61
C ALA A 419 -22.94 -0.42 4.71
N ALA A 420 -22.73 0.87 4.43
CA ALA A 420 -21.42 1.51 4.61
C ALA A 420 -21.00 1.54 6.08
N ASP A 421 -21.92 1.91 6.98
CA ASP A 421 -21.69 1.94 8.42
C ASP A 421 -21.35 0.53 8.94
N GLN A 422 -22.06 -0.49 8.46
CA GLN A 422 -21.78 -1.89 8.81
C GLN A 422 -20.40 -2.34 8.32
N ALA A 423 -20.03 -2.05 7.07
CA ALA A 423 -18.72 -2.42 6.53
C ALA A 423 -17.56 -1.76 7.31
N MET A 424 -17.76 -0.50 7.73
CA MET A 424 -16.77 0.20 8.55
C MET A 424 -16.78 -0.27 10.01
N ALA A 425 -17.93 -0.64 10.57
CA ALA A 425 -18.02 -1.24 11.89
C ALA A 425 -17.32 -2.60 11.95
N GLU A 426 -17.43 -3.42 10.89
CA GLU A 426 -16.66 -4.67 10.76
C GLU A 426 -15.16 -4.41 10.80
N VAL A 427 -14.68 -3.44 10.03
CA VAL A 427 -13.25 -3.06 10.02
C VAL A 427 -12.83 -2.49 11.38
N HIS A 428 -13.63 -1.62 11.98
CA HIS A 428 -13.37 -1.08 13.30
C HIS A 428 -13.26 -2.20 14.35
N SER A 429 -14.19 -3.16 14.33
CA SER A 429 -14.14 -4.35 15.20
C SER A 429 -12.86 -5.14 15.01
N LEU A 430 -12.40 -5.35 13.77
CA LEU A 430 -11.11 -6.03 13.52
C LEU A 430 -9.94 -5.30 14.19
N PHE A 431 -9.89 -3.97 14.10
CA PHE A 431 -8.82 -3.19 14.73
C PHE A 431 -8.98 -3.06 16.25
N GLN A 432 -10.21 -3.11 16.79
CA GLN A 432 -10.43 -3.21 18.23
C GLN A 432 -9.96 -4.56 18.77
N ASP A 433 -10.26 -5.65 18.06
CA ASP A 433 -9.80 -6.99 18.41
C ASP A 433 -8.26 -7.05 18.35
N LEU A 434 -7.64 -6.44 17.33
CA LEU A 434 -6.18 -6.32 17.23
C LEU A 434 -5.59 -5.49 18.37
N TYR A 435 -6.22 -4.38 18.75
CA TYR A 435 -5.77 -3.55 19.86
C TYR A 435 -5.87 -4.25 21.22
N SER A 436 -6.85 -5.14 21.39
CA SER A 436 -7.07 -5.88 22.63
C SER A 436 -6.09 -7.04 22.85
N GLN A 437 -5.45 -7.52 21.79
CA GLN A 437 -4.47 -8.61 21.78
C GLN A 437 -3.06 -8.06 21.98
#